data_AF-A0A6G5RQ28-F1
#
_entry.id   AF-A0A6G5RQ28-F1
#
_cell.length_a   1.000
_cell.length_b   1.000
_cell.length_c   1.000
_cell.angle_alpha   90.00
_cell.angle_beta   90.00
_cell.angle_gamma   90.00
#
_symmetry.space_group_name_H-M   'P 1'
#
loop_
_entity.id
_entity.type
_entity.pdbx_description
1 polymer ?
#
loop_
_entity_poly.entity_id
_entity_poly.type
_entity_poly.pdbx_seq_one_letter_code
_entity_poly.pdbx_strand_id
1 'polypeptide(L)'
;MTALPGRPVSVEPSARVPDSLPVPGRFTHLHPDDGACLMEAAALLAAGRFTDSPVGTHPALAGLARVVNDSVGDDARHALWPLAADLADARPAGRDYPPLLVGGVVDAARRVRPASRRLARRGRACRRRAQRLAQAPAGGRAGRIADLLWWRGPGRRHLERALGVLCAAPEADQLLSRLLRQAVAQARDHAGGRTPAREVRCNR
;
A
#
# COMPACT_ATOMS: atom_id res chain seq x y z
N MET A 1 27.21 -41.40 13.40
CA MET A 1 27.02 -40.46 12.28
C MET A 1 25.87 -40.98 11.44
N THR A 2 24.70 -40.34 11.53
CA THR A 2 23.63 -40.48 10.52
C THR A 2 22.70 -39.28 10.67
N ALA A 3 22.92 -38.27 9.82
CA ALA A 3 22.12 -37.06 9.75
C ALA A 3 20.87 -37.31 8.89
N LEU A 4 19.70 -36.96 9.40
CA LEU A 4 18.46 -36.88 8.62
C LEU A 4 18.54 -35.67 7.68
N PRO A 5 18.21 -35.79 6.39
CA PRO A 5 18.15 -34.64 5.51
C PRO A 5 16.91 -33.80 5.84
N GLY A 6 17.14 -32.58 6.32
CA GLY A 6 16.11 -31.56 6.48
C GLY A 6 15.49 -31.23 5.12
N ARG A 7 14.17 -31.39 5.02
CA ARG A 7 13.38 -31.02 3.85
C ARG A 7 13.51 -29.52 3.61
N PRO A 8 13.90 -29.05 2.41
CA PRO A 8 13.86 -27.61 2.13
C PRO A 8 12.41 -27.16 2.19
N VAL A 9 12.15 -26.12 2.98
CA VAL A 9 10.87 -25.42 3.02
C VAL A 9 10.67 -24.80 1.63
N SER A 10 9.74 -25.38 0.86
CA SER A 10 9.30 -24.81 -0.40
C SER A 10 8.71 -23.43 -0.12
N VAL A 11 9.42 -22.39 -0.58
CA VAL A 11 8.84 -21.05 -0.71
C VAL A 11 7.85 -21.14 -1.86
N GLU A 12 6.55 -21.13 -1.52
CA GLU A 12 5.46 -21.03 -2.49
C GLU A 12 5.71 -19.82 -3.41
N PRO A 13 5.49 -19.95 -4.73
CA PRO A 13 5.67 -18.83 -5.64
C PRO A 13 4.63 -17.77 -5.34
N SER A 14 5.10 -16.55 -5.07
CA SER A 14 4.29 -15.34 -5.17
C SER A 14 3.38 -15.42 -6.40
N ALA A 15 2.07 -15.23 -6.22
CA ALA A 15 1.06 -15.34 -7.25
C ALA A 15 1.57 -14.78 -8.60
N ARG A 16 1.67 -15.65 -9.61
CA ARG A 16 2.01 -15.22 -10.97
C ARG A 16 0.93 -14.25 -11.44
N VAL A 17 1.37 -13.12 -11.96
CA VAL A 17 0.56 -12.22 -12.78
C VAL A 17 -0.06 -13.09 -13.89
N PRO A 18 -1.39 -13.13 -14.05
CA PRO A 18 -2.01 -13.83 -15.18
C PRO A 18 -1.45 -13.29 -16.50
N ASP A 19 -1.13 -14.18 -17.45
CA ASP A 19 -0.57 -13.79 -18.76
C ASP A 19 -1.49 -12.85 -19.56
N SER A 20 -2.76 -12.74 -19.16
CA SER A 20 -3.76 -11.84 -19.74
C SER A 20 -3.77 -10.42 -19.16
N LEU A 21 -2.88 -10.08 -18.22
CA LEU A 21 -2.80 -8.71 -17.71
C LEU A 21 -2.08 -7.79 -18.72
N PRO A 22 -2.54 -6.54 -18.87
CA PRO A 22 -1.88 -5.55 -19.73
C PRO A 22 -0.40 -5.33 -19.39
N VAL A 23 0.33 -4.76 -20.33
CA VAL A 23 1.74 -4.38 -20.14
C VAL A 23 1.85 -3.19 -19.16
N PRO A 24 2.87 -3.14 -18.27
CA PRO A 24 3.02 -2.03 -17.32
C PRO A 24 3.30 -0.67 -17.98
N GLY A 25 2.51 0.35 -17.65
CA GLY A 25 2.61 1.73 -18.17
C GLY A 25 2.68 2.81 -17.07
N ARG A 26 3.10 4.02 -17.43
CA ARG A 26 3.02 5.22 -16.56
C ARG A 26 1.70 5.93 -16.80
N PHE A 27 1.25 6.68 -15.79
CA PHE A 27 0.06 7.52 -15.89
C PHE A 27 -1.22 6.73 -16.14
N THR A 28 -2.33 7.46 -16.33
CA THR A 28 -3.65 6.89 -16.57
C THR A 28 -3.82 6.53 -18.04
N HIS A 29 -4.40 5.36 -18.28
CA HIS A 29 -4.75 4.87 -19.61
C HIS A 29 -6.27 4.84 -19.76
N LEU A 30 -6.74 4.91 -20.99
CA LEU A 30 -8.17 4.84 -21.28
C LEU A 30 -8.62 3.40 -21.58
N HIS A 31 -7.71 2.55 -22.07
CA HIS A 31 -7.99 1.16 -22.41
C HIS A 31 -6.84 0.21 -21.99
N PRO A 32 -7.12 -1.04 -21.60
CA PRO A 32 -6.10 -2.05 -21.29
C PRO A 32 -5.07 -2.30 -22.41
N ASP A 33 -5.48 -2.14 -23.67
CA ASP A 33 -4.61 -2.39 -24.83
C ASP A 33 -3.50 -1.34 -24.96
N ASP A 34 -3.64 -0.18 -24.32
CA ASP A 34 -2.63 0.89 -24.29
C ASP A 34 -1.54 0.63 -23.23
N GLY A 35 -1.65 -0.49 -22.50
CA GLY A 35 -0.94 -0.73 -21.25
C GLY A 35 -1.79 -0.35 -20.03
N ALA A 36 -1.27 -0.61 -18.84
CA ALA A 36 -1.96 -0.28 -17.60
C ALA A 36 -0.99 0.18 -16.51
N CYS A 37 -1.40 1.14 -15.69
CA CYS A 37 -0.74 1.40 -14.42
C CYS A 37 -1.06 0.29 -13.42
N LEU A 38 -0.27 0.21 -12.35
CA LEU A 38 -0.47 -0.80 -11.30
C LEU A 38 -1.88 -0.79 -10.69
N MET A 39 -2.54 0.38 -10.63
CA MET A 39 -3.90 0.50 -10.09
C MET A 39 -4.99 0.04 -11.06
N GLU A 40 -4.79 0.26 -12.36
CA GLU A 40 -5.69 -0.23 -13.40
C GLU A 40 -5.69 -1.76 -13.45
N ALA A 41 -4.50 -2.38 -13.38
CA ALA A 41 -4.37 -3.83 -13.27
C ALA A 41 -5.01 -4.36 -11.98
N ALA A 42 -4.78 -3.70 -10.83
CA ALA A 42 -5.43 -4.08 -9.57
C ALA A 42 -6.97 -3.96 -9.65
N ALA A 43 -7.50 -2.95 -10.34
CA ALA A 43 -8.94 -2.77 -10.51
C ALA A 43 -9.58 -3.83 -11.41
N LEU A 44 -8.89 -4.23 -12.49
CA LEU A 44 -9.29 -5.36 -13.33
C LEU A 44 -9.35 -6.66 -12.51
N LEU A 45 -8.33 -6.94 -11.70
CA LEU A 45 -8.31 -8.14 -10.86
C LEU A 45 -9.38 -8.10 -9.75
N ALA A 46 -9.65 -6.94 -9.17
CA ALA A 46 -10.60 -6.81 -8.05
C ALA A 46 -12.07 -6.86 -8.51
N ALA A 47 -12.39 -6.27 -9.65
CA ALA A 47 -13.79 -6.04 -10.06
C ALA A 47 -14.04 -6.06 -11.57
N GLY A 48 -13.05 -6.41 -12.39
CA GLY A 48 -13.18 -6.43 -13.86
C GLY A 48 -13.38 -5.05 -14.49
N ARG A 49 -13.09 -3.95 -13.76
CA ARG A 49 -13.27 -2.57 -14.24
C ARG A 49 -11.91 -1.92 -14.44
N PHE A 50 -11.70 -1.28 -15.59
CA PHE A 50 -10.49 -0.52 -15.87
C PHE A 50 -10.58 0.88 -15.25
N THR A 51 -9.84 1.11 -14.17
CA THR A 51 -9.79 2.40 -13.47
C THR A 51 -8.56 2.49 -12.59
N ASP A 52 -8.00 3.69 -12.44
CA ASP A 52 -6.89 3.95 -11.53
C ASP A 52 -7.29 3.91 -10.04
N SER A 53 -8.56 3.72 -9.72
CA SER A 53 -9.15 3.82 -8.38
C SER A 53 -9.85 2.51 -7.95
N PRO A 54 -9.09 1.41 -7.79
CA PRO A 54 -9.60 0.09 -7.45
C PRO A 54 -10.42 0.08 -6.15
N VAL A 55 -11.60 -0.57 -6.19
CA VAL A 55 -12.47 -0.71 -5.02
C VAL A 55 -11.82 -1.55 -3.91
N GLY A 56 -11.04 -2.56 -4.28
CA GLY A 56 -10.36 -3.47 -3.36
C GLY A 56 -9.02 -2.98 -2.81
N THR A 57 -8.61 -1.75 -3.15
CA THR A 57 -7.42 -1.11 -2.55
C THR A 57 -7.84 0.04 -1.64
N HIS A 58 -7.18 0.19 -0.49
CA HIS A 58 -7.40 1.35 0.36
C HIS A 58 -6.95 2.65 -0.36
N PRO A 59 -7.74 3.75 -0.38
CA PRO A 59 -7.42 4.97 -1.16
C PRO A 59 -6.05 5.60 -0.85
N ALA A 60 -5.59 5.52 0.40
CA ALA A 60 -4.26 5.99 0.78
C ALA A 60 -3.12 5.15 0.18
N LEU A 61 -3.30 3.83 0.08
CA LEU A 61 -2.35 2.93 -0.57
C LEU A 61 -2.37 3.13 -2.08
N ALA A 62 -3.55 3.30 -2.68
CA ALA A 62 -3.68 3.62 -4.10
C ALA A 62 -2.94 4.92 -4.46
N GLY A 63 -3.06 5.96 -3.63
CA GLY A 63 -2.31 7.20 -3.81
C GLY A 63 -0.79 7.02 -3.77
N LEU A 64 -0.27 6.17 -2.88
CA LEU A 64 1.15 5.82 -2.87
C LEU A 64 1.54 5.05 -4.14
N ALA A 65 0.76 4.03 -4.52
CA ALA A 65 1.05 3.17 -5.66
C ALA A 65 1.12 3.95 -6.98
N ARG A 66 0.22 4.92 -7.21
CA ARG A 66 0.27 5.77 -8.42
C ARG A 66 1.55 6.58 -8.47
N VAL A 67 1.92 7.26 -7.38
CA VAL A 67 3.16 8.06 -7.36
C VAL A 67 4.39 7.18 -7.59
N VAL A 68 4.42 5.98 -6.98
CA VAL A 68 5.51 5.03 -7.19
C VAL A 68 5.56 4.59 -8.66
N ASN A 69 4.43 4.14 -9.23
CA ASN A 69 4.31 3.72 -10.63
C ASN A 69 4.83 4.79 -11.60
N ASP A 70 4.47 6.04 -11.36
CA ASP A 70 4.80 7.18 -12.23
C ASP A 70 6.23 7.68 -12.02
N SER A 71 6.86 7.40 -10.88
CA SER A 71 8.21 7.87 -10.56
C SER A 71 9.30 6.88 -10.93
N VAL A 72 9.07 5.58 -10.79
CA VAL A 72 10.14 4.57 -10.97
C VAL A 72 10.46 4.28 -12.43
N GLY A 73 11.69 3.90 -12.74
CA GLY A 73 12.12 3.39 -14.06
C GLY A 73 11.34 2.15 -14.53
N ASP A 74 11.49 1.79 -15.80
CA ASP A 74 10.68 0.72 -16.39
C ASP A 74 11.02 -0.67 -15.82
N ASP A 75 12.29 -0.96 -15.53
CA ASP A 75 12.69 -2.21 -14.87
C ASP A 75 12.05 -2.35 -13.48
N ALA A 76 12.10 -1.28 -12.69
CA ALA A 76 11.46 -1.24 -11.38
C ALA A 76 9.94 -1.37 -11.48
N ARG A 77 9.31 -0.74 -12.48
CA ARG A 77 7.86 -0.86 -12.73
C ARG A 77 7.47 -2.30 -13.07
N HIS A 78 8.20 -2.95 -13.97
CA HIS A 78 8.00 -4.36 -14.30
C HIS A 78 8.16 -5.25 -13.06
N ALA A 79 9.18 -5.00 -12.24
CA ALA A 79 9.40 -5.76 -11.01
C ALA A 79 8.28 -5.58 -9.97
N LEU A 80 7.56 -4.45 -10.00
CA LEU A 80 6.42 -4.18 -9.12
C LEU A 80 5.10 -4.75 -9.66
N TRP A 81 5.04 -5.17 -10.92
CA TRP A 81 3.81 -5.65 -11.57
C TRP A 81 3.09 -6.78 -10.81
N PRO A 82 3.78 -7.77 -10.22
CA PRO A 82 3.13 -8.80 -9.40
C PRO A 82 2.32 -8.27 -8.21
N LEU A 83 2.64 -7.06 -7.72
CA LEU A 83 1.87 -6.45 -6.63
C LEU A 83 0.44 -6.09 -7.03
N ALA A 84 0.08 -6.05 -8.32
CA ALA A 84 -1.29 -5.77 -8.76
C ALA A 84 -2.30 -6.74 -8.12
N ALA A 85 -1.95 -8.04 -8.05
CA ALA A 85 -2.78 -9.05 -7.40
C ALA A 85 -2.92 -8.82 -5.89
N ASP A 86 -1.83 -8.43 -5.24
CA ASP A 86 -1.85 -8.12 -3.81
C ASP A 86 -2.66 -6.86 -3.50
N LEU A 87 -2.57 -5.87 -4.38
CA LEU A 87 -3.28 -4.59 -4.28
C LEU A 87 -4.78 -4.74 -4.51
N ALA A 88 -5.20 -5.71 -5.32
CA ALA A 88 -6.60 -5.99 -5.63
C ALA A 88 -7.46 -6.27 -4.39
N ASP A 89 -6.87 -6.72 -3.28
CA ASP A 89 -7.55 -6.95 -2.00
C ASP A 89 -6.86 -6.24 -0.80
N ALA A 90 -5.98 -5.27 -1.06
CA ALA A 90 -5.27 -4.52 -0.02
C ALA A 90 -6.13 -3.39 0.58
N ARG A 91 -7.26 -3.74 1.22
CA ARG A 91 -8.19 -2.78 1.84
C ARG A 91 -8.39 -2.97 3.34
N PRO A 92 -7.42 -2.57 4.17
CA PRO A 92 -7.60 -2.48 5.62
C PRO A 92 -8.87 -1.72 6.02
N ALA A 93 -9.68 -2.32 6.89
CA ALA A 93 -10.84 -1.66 7.50
C ALA A 93 -10.46 -0.74 8.69
N GLY A 94 -9.24 -0.89 9.22
CA GLY A 94 -8.73 -0.14 10.36
C GLY A 94 -8.57 1.35 10.06
N ARG A 95 -9.15 2.20 10.93
CA ARG A 95 -9.04 3.67 10.84
C ARG A 95 -7.61 4.19 11.06
N ASP A 96 -6.78 3.38 11.68
CA ASP A 96 -5.38 3.61 12.00
C ASP A 96 -4.42 3.38 10.82
N TYR A 97 -4.85 2.64 9.80
CA TYR A 97 -4.01 2.32 8.65
C TYR A 97 -3.54 3.56 7.86
N PRO A 98 -4.40 4.53 7.47
CA PRO A 98 -3.95 5.70 6.72
C PRO A 98 -2.83 6.51 7.41
N PRO A 99 -2.94 6.88 8.71
CA PRO A 99 -1.82 7.56 9.38
C PRO A 99 -0.61 6.65 9.62
N LEU A 100 -0.78 5.33 9.75
CA LEU A 100 0.35 4.40 9.82
C LEU A 100 1.14 4.40 8.52
N LEU A 101 0.46 4.25 7.38
CA LEU A 101 1.04 4.32 6.04
C LEU A 101 1.79 5.64 5.83
N VAL A 102 1.10 6.78 6.02
CA VAL A 102 1.71 8.11 5.83
C VAL A 102 2.91 8.31 6.76
N GLY A 103 2.82 7.82 8.01
CA GLY A 103 3.93 7.86 8.96
C GLY A 103 5.16 7.09 8.48
N GLY A 104 4.96 5.88 7.93
CA GLY A 104 6.03 5.07 7.35
C GLY A 104 6.74 5.76 6.19
N VAL A 105 5.97 6.36 5.26
CA VAL A 105 6.54 7.13 4.13
C VAL A 105 7.31 8.36 4.62
N VAL A 106 6.79 9.07 5.61
CA VAL A 106 7.48 10.22 6.21
C VAL A 106 8.77 9.81 6.93
N ASP A 107 8.77 8.68 7.62
CA ASP A 107 9.97 8.16 8.29
C ASP A 107 11.03 7.70 7.27
N ALA A 108 10.63 7.11 6.13
CA ALA A 108 11.53 6.82 5.03
C ALA A 108 12.16 8.11 4.45
N ALA A 109 11.35 9.14 4.18
CA ALA A 109 11.85 10.44 3.72
C ALA A 109 12.79 11.11 4.74
N ARG A 110 12.54 10.91 6.05
CA ARG A 110 13.43 11.40 7.10
C ARG A 110 14.78 10.69 7.10
N ARG A 111 14.87 9.42 6.72
CA ARG A 111 16.17 8.73 6.58
C ARG A 111 17.00 9.34 5.46
N VAL A 112 16.36 9.79 4.37
CA VAL A 112 17.02 10.54 3.28
C VAL A 112 17.42 11.95 3.74
N ARG A 113 16.61 12.62 4.58
CA ARG A 113 16.90 13.96 5.12
C ARG A 113 16.84 14.02 6.66
N PRO A 114 17.86 13.48 7.38
CA PRO A 114 17.82 13.33 8.83
C PRO A 114 17.68 14.65 9.61
N ALA A 115 18.28 15.73 9.11
CA ALA A 115 18.24 17.06 9.70
C ALA A 115 16.86 17.76 9.62
N SER A 116 15.90 17.21 8.86
CA SER A 116 14.60 17.83 8.66
C SER A 116 13.69 17.72 9.88
N ARG A 117 13.66 18.79 10.70
CA ARG A 117 12.75 18.94 11.84
C ARG A 117 11.27 18.81 11.44
N ARG A 118 10.92 19.27 10.23
CA ARG A 118 9.55 19.17 9.69
C ARG A 118 9.13 17.72 9.46
N LEU A 119 9.99 16.89 8.83
CA LEU A 119 9.72 15.47 8.64
C LEU A 119 9.63 14.74 9.99
N ALA A 120 10.53 15.05 10.93
CA ALA A 120 10.48 14.47 12.27
C ALA A 120 9.16 14.78 13.01
N ARG A 121 8.68 16.03 12.95
CA ARG A 121 7.39 16.42 13.54
C ARG A 121 6.21 15.71 12.88
N ARG A 122 6.20 15.64 11.54
CA ARG A 122 5.14 14.97 10.76
C ARG A 122 5.07 13.47 11.05
N GLY A 123 6.22 12.80 11.11
CA GLY A 123 6.29 11.37 11.45
C GLY A 123 5.74 11.10 12.85
N ARG A 124 6.15 11.90 13.85
CA ARG A 124 5.58 11.83 15.21
C ARG A 124 4.07 12.06 15.23
N ALA A 125 3.56 13.04 14.49
CA ALA A 125 2.13 13.33 14.43
C ALA A 125 1.33 12.17 13.81
N CYS A 126 1.84 11.55 12.75
CA CYS A 126 1.21 10.40 12.12
C CYS A 126 1.19 9.18 13.06
N ARG A 127 2.32 8.84 13.69
CA ARG A 127 2.40 7.74 14.67
C ARG A 127 1.43 7.94 15.85
N ARG A 128 1.39 9.13 16.44
CA ARG A 128 0.44 9.45 17.53
C ARG A 128 -1.01 9.38 17.08
N ARG A 129 -1.32 9.69 15.82
CA ARG A 129 -2.69 9.53 15.30
C ARG A 129 -3.03 8.05 15.11
N ALA A 130 -2.14 7.27 14.49
CA ALA A 130 -2.33 5.84 14.29
C ALA A 130 -2.56 5.12 15.63
N GLN A 131 -1.69 5.34 16.62
CA GLN A 131 -1.81 4.75 17.96
C GLN A 131 -3.15 5.08 18.63
N ARG A 132 -3.59 6.36 18.57
CA ARG A 132 -4.88 6.77 19.12
C ARG A 132 -6.06 6.10 18.40
N LEU A 133 -6.00 5.95 17.08
CA LEU A 133 -7.07 5.32 16.31
C LEU A 133 -7.09 3.80 16.46
N ALA A 134 -5.94 3.17 16.70
CA ALA A 134 -5.86 1.73 16.97
C ALA A 134 -6.50 1.36 18.31
N GLN A 135 -6.42 2.25 19.30
CA GLN A 135 -7.02 2.07 20.63
C GLN A 135 -8.46 2.62 20.73
N ALA A 136 -8.91 3.40 19.77
CA ALA A 136 -10.24 3.99 19.80
C ALA A 136 -11.31 2.97 19.36
N PRO A 137 -12.51 2.98 19.98
CA PRO A 137 -13.63 2.20 19.49
C PRO A 137 -13.98 2.60 18.05
N ALA A 138 -14.70 1.71 17.34
CA ALA A 138 -15.16 1.95 15.98
C ALA A 138 -15.82 3.33 15.90
N GLY A 139 -15.21 4.24 15.15
CA GLY A 139 -15.62 5.63 15.13
C GLY A 139 -17.04 5.76 14.58
N GLY A 140 -17.91 6.42 15.34
CA GLY A 140 -19.19 6.90 14.83
C GLY A 140 -19.01 7.86 13.64
N ARG A 141 -20.11 8.38 13.09
CA ARG A 141 -20.11 9.26 11.91
C ARG A 141 -19.12 10.43 12.02
N ALA A 142 -19.05 11.08 13.18
CA ALA A 142 -18.12 12.18 13.45
C ALA A 142 -16.64 11.74 13.32
N GLY A 143 -16.29 10.55 13.83
CA GLY A 143 -14.95 9.99 13.72
C GLY A 143 -14.55 9.75 12.25
N ARG A 144 -15.46 9.18 11.46
CA ARG A 144 -15.23 8.95 10.01
C ARG A 144 -15.06 10.26 9.24
N ILE A 145 -15.85 11.29 9.56
CA ILE A 145 -15.70 12.63 8.97
C ILE A 145 -14.32 13.22 9.34
N ALA A 146 -13.91 13.12 10.61
CA ALA A 146 -12.60 13.61 11.04
C ALA A 146 -11.44 12.89 10.33
N ASP A 147 -11.57 11.59 10.07
CA ASP A 147 -10.57 10.82 9.30
C ASP A 147 -10.52 11.26 7.85
N LEU A 148 -11.68 11.48 7.22
CA LEU A 148 -11.77 11.97 5.86
C LEU A 148 -11.15 13.37 5.72
N LEU A 149 -11.44 14.29 6.65
CA LEU A 149 -10.86 15.63 6.67
C LEU A 149 -9.35 15.58 6.89
N TRP A 150 -8.87 14.71 7.77
CA TRP A 150 -7.44 14.51 7.96
C TRP A 150 -6.78 14.00 6.68
N TRP A 151 -7.37 13.01 6.01
CA TRP A 151 -6.85 12.48 4.74
C TRP A 151 -6.83 13.54 3.65
N ARG A 152 -7.94 14.25 3.43
CA ARG A 152 -8.06 15.33 2.43
C ARG A 152 -7.17 16.56 2.74
N GLY A 153 -6.73 16.72 3.98
CA GLY A 153 -5.90 17.84 4.41
C GLY A 153 -4.46 17.43 4.75
N PRO A 154 -4.10 17.38 6.05
CA PRO A 154 -2.71 17.17 6.48
C PRO A 154 -2.13 15.82 6.05
N GLY A 155 -2.91 14.74 6.06
CA GLY A 155 -2.46 13.39 5.72
C GLY A 155 -1.90 13.31 4.30
N ARG A 156 -2.71 13.69 3.30
CA ARG A 156 -2.29 13.75 1.90
C ARG A 156 -1.09 14.67 1.68
N ARG A 157 -1.09 15.87 2.27
CA ARG A 157 0.06 16.80 2.16
C ARG A 157 1.34 16.25 2.78
N HIS A 158 1.26 15.48 3.85
CA HIS A 158 2.44 14.84 4.46
C HIS A 158 3.00 13.75 3.55
N LEU A 159 2.11 12.95 2.96
CA LEU A 159 2.46 11.92 1.98
C LEU A 159 3.16 12.54 0.76
N GLU A 160 2.52 13.50 0.09
CA GLU A 160 3.06 14.17 -1.10
C GLU A 160 4.44 14.79 -0.85
N ARG A 161 4.61 15.48 0.28
CA ARG A 161 5.90 16.12 0.62
C ARG A 161 6.98 15.11 0.96
N ALA A 162 6.63 13.97 1.55
CA ALA A 162 7.58 12.90 1.81
C ALA A 162 7.98 12.18 0.51
N LEU A 163 7.02 11.92 -0.37
CA LEU A 163 7.30 11.35 -1.70
C LEU A 163 8.20 12.26 -2.53
N GLY A 164 7.96 13.57 -2.54
CA GLY A 164 8.87 14.51 -3.23
C GLY A 164 10.32 14.49 -2.71
N VAL A 165 10.56 14.11 -1.45
CA VAL A 165 11.92 13.90 -0.92
C VAL A 165 12.51 12.58 -1.42
N LEU A 166 11.69 11.53 -1.47
CA LEU A 166 12.11 10.19 -1.91
C LEU A 166 12.38 10.16 -3.43
N CYS A 167 11.54 10.78 -4.25
CA CYS A 167 11.72 10.88 -5.69
C CYS A 167 12.97 11.68 -6.08
N ALA A 168 13.44 12.59 -5.21
CA ALA A 168 14.65 13.37 -5.44
C ALA A 168 15.93 12.69 -4.91
N ALA A 169 15.84 11.48 -4.36
CA ALA A 169 17.01 10.72 -3.89
C ALA A 169 17.69 10.01 -5.08
N PRO A 170 19.02 9.83 -5.06
CA PRO A 170 19.72 9.07 -6.12
C PRO A 170 19.20 7.64 -6.28
N GLU A 171 18.81 7.00 -5.18
CA GLU A 171 18.29 5.63 -5.15
C GLU A 171 16.74 5.58 -5.13
N ALA A 172 16.08 6.56 -5.76
CA ALA A 172 14.61 6.71 -5.75
C ALA A 172 13.88 5.40 -6.09
N ASP A 173 14.26 4.74 -7.19
CA ASP A 173 13.62 3.49 -7.64
C ASP A 173 13.63 2.40 -6.56
N GLN A 174 14.77 2.18 -5.91
CA GLN A 174 14.93 1.17 -4.87
C GLN A 174 14.13 1.54 -3.62
N LEU A 175 14.17 2.81 -3.22
CA LEU A 175 13.47 3.32 -2.05
C LEU A 175 11.95 3.23 -2.22
N LEU A 176 11.44 3.68 -3.36
CA LEU A 176 10.02 3.69 -3.69
C LEU A 176 9.48 2.27 -3.87
N SER A 177 10.23 1.39 -4.54
CA SER A 177 9.86 -0.02 -4.71
C SER A 177 9.80 -0.76 -3.39
N ARG A 178 10.81 -0.58 -2.51
CA ARG A 178 10.81 -1.17 -1.17
C ARG A 178 9.64 -0.66 -0.33
N LEU A 179 9.40 0.65 -0.38
CA LEU A 179 8.33 1.29 0.38
C LEU A 179 6.94 0.79 -0.05
N LEU A 180 6.69 0.63 -1.35
CA LEU A 180 5.42 0.10 -1.83
C LEU A 180 5.23 -1.36 -1.41
N ARG A 181 6.25 -2.22 -1.56
CA ARG A 181 6.17 -3.63 -1.10
C ARG A 181 5.84 -3.72 0.39
N GLN A 182 6.50 -2.91 1.22
CA GLN A 182 6.23 -2.83 2.65
C GLN A 182 4.80 -2.36 2.96
N ALA A 183 4.33 -1.33 2.25
CA ALA A 183 2.99 -0.80 2.41
C ALA A 183 1.91 -1.83 2.03
N VAL A 184 2.11 -2.58 0.95
CA VAL A 184 1.20 -3.66 0.51
C VAL A 184 1.17 -4.78 1.54
N ALA A 185 2.33 -5.24 2.00
CA ALA A 185 2.41 -6.27 3.05
C ALA A 185 1.68 -5.83 4.33
N GLN A 186 1.94 -4.61 4.80
CA GLN A 186 1.26 -4.03 5.97
C GLN A 186 -0.26 -3.96 5.77
N ALA A 187 -0.73 -3.58 4.58
CA ALA A 187 -2.15 -3.52 4.28
C ALA A 187 -2.81 -4.90 4.37
N ARG A 188 -2.16 -5.94 3.82
CA ARG A 188 -2.68 -7.31 3.87
C ARG A 188 -2.73 -7.84 5.30
N ASP A 189 -1.71 -7.59 6.10
CA ASP A 189 -1.70 -7.98 7.52
C ASP A 189 -2.84 -7.31 8.30
N HIS A 190 -3.10 -6.02 8.03
CA HIS A 190 -4.21 -5.28 8.67
C HIS A 190 -5.59 -5.72 8.17
N ALA A 191 -5.69 -6.24 6.95
CA ALA A 191 -6.92 -6.80 6.41
C ALA A 191 -7.22 -8.19 7.02
N GLY A 192 -6.19 -9.03 7.17
CA GLY A 192 -6.31 -10.38 7.75
C GLY A 192 -6.56 -10.40 9.27
N GLY A 193 -6.10 -9.40 10.01
CA GLY A 193 -6.21 -9.35 11.48
C GLY A 193 -7.62 -9.06 12.04
N ARG A 194 -8.67 -9.02 11.21
CA ARG A 194 -10.02 -8.63 11.65
C ARG A 194 -11.17 -9.48 11.06
N THR A 195 -10.91 -10.73 10.72
CA THR A 195 -11.98 -11.71 10.51
C THR A 195 -12.40 -12.26 11.88
N PRO A 196 -13.56 -11.90 12.48
CA PRO A 196 -14.14 -12.78 13.47
C PRO A 196 -14.43 -14.09 12.74
N ALA A 197 -13.85 -15.19 13.20
CA ALA A 197 -14.26 -16.52 12.76
C ALA A 197 -15.79 -16.58 12.89
N ARG A 198 -16.51 -16.62 11.76
CA ARG A 198 -17.90 -17.06 11.77
C ARG A 198 -17.81 -18.53 12.18
N GLU A 199 -18.01 -18.81 13.46
CA GLU A 199 -18.37 -20.15 13.91
C GLU A 199 -19.62 -20.54 13.11
N VAL A 200 -19.40 -21.38 12.09
CA VAL A 200 -20.46 -22.13 11.45
C VAL A 200 -20.91 -23.13 12.50
N ARG A 201 -21.90 -22.74 13.29
CA ARG A 201 -22.60 -23.63 14.20
C ARG A 201 -23.45 -24.56 13.33
N CYS A 202 -22.86 -25.68 12.92
CA CYS A 202 -23.62 -26.82 12.43
C CYS A 202 -24.36 -27.38 13.63
N ASN A 203 -25.65 -27.04 13.77
CA ASN A 203 -26.53 -27.74 14.68
C ASN A 203 -26.67 -29.18 14.18
N ARG A 204 -26.40 -30.12 15.08
CA ARG A 204 -26.64 -31.55 14.91
C ARG A 204 -27.96 -31.92 15.58
#